data_AF-A0A7X7SBH2-F1
#
_entry.id   AF-A0A7X7SBH2-F1
#
_cell.length_a   1.000
_cell.length_b   1.000
_cell.length_c   1.000
_cell.angle_alpha   90.00
_cell.angle_beta   90.00
_cell.angle_gamma   90.00
#
_symmetry.space_group_name_H-M   'P 1'
#
loop_
_entity.id
_entity.type
_entity.pdbx_description
1 polymer ?
#
loop_
_entity_poly.entity_id
_entity_poly.type
_entity_poly.pdbx_seq_one_letter_code
_entity_poly.pdbx_strand_id
1 'polypeptide(L)'
;MNPARLEQLLLREPTGELSNSQRRTLDAELAANPDARRRRAELLGLAKAMPPAPTGPAPGAAEAIAARLAREPARPVHRPRWAPALAAAAALALLLGVSLFRGGPAPATKAPALALAHPEESAETAEDDWTDPLEDEFTELESLLLAISDDPFEYIDL
;
A
#
# COMPACT_ATOMS: atom_id res chain seq x y z
N MET A 1 -9.63 -27.46 14.96
CA MET A 1 -9.21 -26.04 15.16
C MET A 1 -9.87 -25.42 16.39
N ASN A 2 -9.31 -24.35 16.98
CA ASN A 2 -9.96 -23.59 18.07
C ASN A 2 -11.26 -22.92 17.55
N PRO A 3 -12.40 -22.99 18.28
CA PRO A 3 -13.67 -22.42 17.85
C PRO A 3 -13.60 -20.92 17.52
N ALA A 4 -12.84 -20.12 18.27
CA ALA A 4 -12.71 -18.68 18.02
C ALA A 4 -12.01 -18.39 16.67
N ARG A 5 -11.03 -19.22 16.31
CA ARG A 5 -10.32 -19.11 15.03
C ARG A 5 -11.21 -19.52 13.86
N LEU A 6 -12.06 -20.54 14.05
CA LEU A 6 -13.05 -20.95 13.06
C LEU A 6 -14.08 -19.84 12.82
N GLU A 7 -14.60 -19.19 13.86
CA GLU A 7 -15.53 -18.08 13.72
C GLU A 7 -14.92 -16.91 12.94
N GLN A 8 -13.68 -16.53 13.24
CA GLN A 8 -13.00 -15.48 12.47
C GLN A 8 -12.86 -15.84 10.99
N LEU A 9 -12.51 -17.09 10.67
CA LEU A 9 -12.40 -17.53 9.28
C LEU A 9 -13.76 -17.54 8.57
N LEU A 10 -14.83 -17.97 9.26
CA LEU A 10 -16.19 -17.97 8.72
C LEU A 10 -16.72 -16.55 8.47
N LEU A 11 -16.39 -15.58 9.32
CA LEU A 11 -16.80 -14.18 9.15
C LEU A 11 -16.06 -13.47 8.00
N ARG A 12 -14.82 -13.86 7.71
CA ARG A 12 -14.00 -13.32 6.62
C ARG A 12 -14.28 -13.94 5.26
N GLU A 13 -14.91 -15.11 5.25
CA GLU A 13 -15.32 -15.78 4.01
C GLU A 13 -16.17 -14.88 3.09
N PRO A 14 -17.28 -14.26 3.55
CA PRO A 14 -18.12 -13.43 2.69
C PRO A 14 -17.49 -12.11 2.26
N THR A 15 -16.50 -11.58 3.01
CA THR A 15 -15.79 -10.35 2.64
C THR A 15 -14.67 -10.61 1.62
N GLY A 16 -14.30 -11.87 1.39
CA GLY A 16 -13.22 -12.24 0.49
C GLY A 16 -11.81 -12.01 1.07
N GLU A 17 -11.70 -11.69 2.36
CA GLU A 17 -10.44 -11.36 3.05
C GLU A 17 -9.62 -12.59 3.46
N LEU A 18 -10.03 -13.79 3.04
CA LEU A 18 -9.31 -15.03 3.35
C LEU A 18 -8.11 -15.21 2.42
N SER A 19 -6.92 -15.37 3.01
CA SER A 19 -5.75 -15.82 2.26
C SER A 19 -5.93 -17.27 1.76
N ASN A 20 -5.15 -17.66 0.75
CA ASN A 20 -5.24 -19.00 0.16
C ASN A 20 -4.98 -20.13 1.19
N SER A 21 -4.04 -19.93 2.12
CA SER A 21 -3.75 -20.89 3.19
C SER A 21 -4.91 -20.99 4.20
N GLN A 22 -5.53 -19.86 4.53
CA GLN A 22 -6.68 -19.79 5.42
C GLN A 22 -7.92 -20.46 4.81
N ARG A 23 -8.14 -20.28 3.51
CA ARG A 23 -9.23 -20.94 2.77
C ARG A 23 -9.08 -22.46 2.79
N ARG A 24 -7.89 -22.98 2.46
CA ARG A 24 -7.62 -24.43 2.53
C ARG A 24 -7.84 -24.99 3.95
N THR A 25 -7.43 -24.24 4.97
CA THR A 25 -7.63 -24.63 6.37
C THR A 25 -9.11 -24.68 6.73
N LEU A 26 -9.88 -23.67 6.31
CA LEU A 26 -11.32 -23.61 6.52
C LEU A 26 -12.05 -24.75 5.80
N ASP A 27 -11.68 -25.03 4.54
CA ASP A 27 -12.28 -26.11 3.75
C ASP A 27 -12.02 -27.49 4.37
N ALA A 28 -10.80 -27.73 4.86
CA ALA A 28 -10.46 -28.96 5.57
C ALA A 28 -11.30 -29.13 6.85
N GLU A 29 -11.48 -28.06 7.61
CA GLU A 29 -12.28 -28.08 8.84
C GLU A 29 -13.79 -28.20 8.57
N LEU A 30 -14.29 -27.61 7.48
CA LEU A 30 -15.67 -27.81 7.01
C LEU A 30 -15.92 -29.22 6.49
N ALA A 31 -14.91 -29.88 5.90
CA ALA A 31 -15.00 -31.27 5.51
C ALA A 31 -15.07 -32.20 6.72
N ALA A 32 -14.19 -31.98 7.71
CA ALA A 32 -14.05 -32.81 8.90
C ALA A 32 -15.17 -32.61 9.93
N ASN A 33 -15.66 -31.39 10.14
CA ASN A 33 -16.54 -31.04 11.26
C ASN A 33 -17.96 -30.64 10.80
N PRO A 34 -19.01 -31.40 11.18
CA PRO A 34 -20.39 -31.06 10.84
C PRO A 34 -20.90 -29.78 11.56
N ASP A 35 -20.35 -29.42 12.71
CA ASP A 35 -20.75 -28.22 13.44
C ASP A 35 -20.24 -26.95 12.77
N ALA A 36 -19.04 -27.01 12.16
CA ALA A 36 -18.51 -25.92 11.34
C ALA A 36 -19.44 -25.62 10.15
N ARG A 37 -19.99 -26.67 9.52
CA ARG A 37 -20.98 -26.53 8.44
C ARG A 37 -22.29 -25.91 8.92
N ARG A 38 -22.79 -26.32 10.09
CA ARG A 38 -23.99 -25.72 10.69
C ARG A 38 -23.82 -24.22 10.95
N ARG A 39 -22.71 -23.84 11.59
CA ARG A 39 -22.39 -22.43 11.87
C ARG A 39 -22.27 -21.59 10.59
N ARG A 40 -21.64 -22.13 9.54
CA ARG A 40 -21.57 -21.46 8.23
C ARG A 40 -22.98 -21.23 7.65
N ALA A 41 -23.85 -22.23 7.71
CA ALA A 41 -25.22 -22.11 7.23
C ALA A 41 -26.04 -21.07 8.03
N GLU A 42 -25.86 -21.01 9.35
CA GLU A 42 -26.48 -20.01 10.23
C GLU A 42 -26.04 -18.59 9.85
N LEU A 43 -24.73 -18.37 9.67
CA LEU A 43 -24.18 -17.07 9.27
C LEU A 43 -24.68 -16.62 7.89
N LEU A 44 -24.70 -17.53 6.91
CA LEU A 44 -25.25 -17.24 5.59
C LEU A 44 -26.76 -16.96 5.65
N GLY A 45 -27.49 -17.64 6.54
CA GLY A 45 -28.90 -17.39 6.80
C GLY A 45 -29.15 -15.99 7.36
N LEU A 46 -28.33 -15.55 8.32
CA LEU A 46 -28.38 -14.19 8.88
C LEU A 46 -28.03 -13.14 7.84
N ALA A 47 -26.97 -13.35 7.05
CA ALA A 47 -26.57 -12.43 5.99
C ALA A 47 -27.67 -12.27 4.93
N LYS A 48 -28.36 -13.36 4.57
CA LYS A 48 -29.48 -13.32 3.62
C LYS A 48 -30.73 -12.62 4.19
N ALA A 49 -30.92 -12.65 5.50
CA ALA A 49 -32.03 -11.97 6.17
C ALA A 49 -31.78 -10.46 6.32
N MET A 50 -30.54 -9.98 6.13
CA MET A 50 -30.25 -8.56 6.18
C MET A 50 -30.87 -7.83 4.97
N PRO A 51 -31.47 -6.65 5.18
CA PRO A 51 -31.94 -5.83 4.08
C PRO A 51 -30.75 -5.44 3.19
N PRO A 52 -30.95 -5.32 1.86
CA PRO A 52 -29.90 -4.85 0.97
C PRO A 52 -29.40 -3.48 1.42
N ALA A 53 -28.10 -3.24 1.31
CA ALA A 53 -27.52 -1.95 1.61
C ALA A 53 -28.20 -0.87 0.74
N PRO A 54 -28.55 0.29 1.31
CA PRO A 54 -29.10 1.39 0.54
C PRO A 54 -28.10 1.79 -0.55
N THR A 55 -28.55 1.84 -1.79
CA THR A 55 -27.72 2.10 -2.98
C THR A 55 -27.37 3.58 -3.16
N GLY A 56 -27.87 4.46 -2.28
CA GLY A 56 -27.65 5.89 -2.36
C GLY A 56 -27.47 6.54 -0.99
N PRO A 57 -26.87 7.75 -0.94
CA PRO A 57 -26.80 8.51 0.28
C PRO A 57 -28.20 8.80 0.82
N ALA A 58 -28.33 8.84 2.14
CA ALA A 58 -29.60 9.20 2.77
C ALA A 58 -30.07 10.58 2.27
N PRO A 59 -31.39 10.77 2.05
CA PRO A 59 -31.92 12.07 1.63
C PRO A 59 -31.52 13.15 2.66
N GLY A 60 -30.99 14.27 2.18
CA GLY A 60 -30.48 15.36 3.03
C GLY A 60 -29.08 15.14 3.61
N ALA A 61 -28.41 14.00 3.36
CA ALA A 61 -27.04 13.77 3.85
C ALA A 61 -26.05 14.81 3.30
N ALA A 62 -26.18 15.18 2.03
CA ALA A 62 -25.34 16.21 1.42
C ALA A 62 -25.53 17.59 2.08
N GLU A 63 -26.77 17.96 2.39
CA GLU A 63 -27.10 19.23 3.06
C GLU A 63 -26.59 19.25 4.50
N ALA A 64 -26.73 18.14 5.23
CA ALA A 64 -26.20 17.99 6.58
C ALA A 64 -24.67 18.07 6.61
N ILE A 65 -23.98 17.44 5.65
CA ILE A 65 -22.53 17.51 5.51
C ILE A 65 -22.09 18.94 5.15
N ALA A 66 -22.78 19.59 4.21
CA ALA A 66 -22.49 20.97 3.82
C ALA A 66 -22.69 21.94 4.99
N ALA A 67 -23.77 21.79 5.76
CA ALA A 67 -24.03 22.59 6.95
C ALA A 67 -22.98 22.37 8.05
N ARG A 68 -22.48 21.14 8.20
CA ARG A 68 -21.38 20.84 9.12
C ARG A 68 -20.06 21.48 8.67
N LEU A 69 -19.71 21.34 7.39
CA LEU A 69 -18.50 21.93 6.81
C LEU A 69 -18.52 23.47 6.90
N ALA A 70 -19.69 24.09 6.72
CA ALA A 70 -19.84 25.55 6.85
C ALA A 70 -19.67 26.06 8.28
N ARG A 71 -19.89 25.21 9.29
CA ARG A 71 -19.70 25.54 10.72
C ARG A 71 -18.29 25.24 11.22
N GLU A 72 -17.56 24.37 10.53
CA GLU A 72 -16.22 24.00 10.94
C GLU A 72 -15.24 25.12 10.53
N PRO A 73 -14.50 25.73 11.48
CA PRO A 73 -13.51 26.72 11.11
C PRO A 73 -12.47 26.08 10.20
N ALA A 74 -12.18 26.72 9.07
CA ALA A 74 -11.23 26.22 8.09
C ALA A 74 -9.93 25.83 8.79
N ARG A 75 -9.58 24.53 8.74
CA ARG A 75 -8.31 24.07 9.31
C ARG A 75 -7.18 24.87 8.68
N PRO A 76 -6.23 25.38 9.48
CA PRO A 76 -5.11 26.12 8.93
C PRO A 76 -4.33 25.20 7.97
N VAL A 77 -4.31 25.56 6.69
CA VAL A 77 -3.50 24.88 5.71
C VAL A 77 -2.04 25.13 6.09
N HIS A 78 -1.31 24.07 6.45
CA HIS A 78 0.11 24.17 6.73
C HIS A 78 0.84 24.59 5.46
N ARG A 79 1.23 25.87 5.39
CA ARG A 79 2.16 26.36 4.37
C ARG A 79 3.58 26.05 4.85
N PRO A 80 4.33 25.18 4.16
CA PRO A 80 5.69 24.88 4.54
C PRO A 80 6.55 26.15 4.48
N ARG A 81 7.10 26.56 5.62
CA ARG A 81 7.98 27.74 5.75
C ARG A 81 9.33 27.59 5.04
N TRP A 82 9.66 26.38 4.58
CA TRP A 82 10.91 26.06 3.89
C TRP A 82 10.88 26.31 2.38
N ALA A 83 9.69 26.54 1.79
CA ALA A 83 9.56 26.88 0.37
C ALA A 83 10.46 28.06 -0.08
N PRO A 84 10.56 29.20 0.64
CA PRO A 84 11.46 30.28 0.26
C PRO A 84 12.95 29.89 0.38
N ALA A 85 13.32 29.01 1.31
CA ALA A 85 14.70 28.56 1.46
C ALA A 85 15.12 27.66 0.28
N LEU A 86 14.21 26.80 -0.18
CA LEU A 86 14.42 25.92 -1.33
C LEU A 86 14.53 26.74 -2.64
N ALA A 87 13.70 27.77 -2.80
CA ALA A 87 13.79 28.70 -3.92
C ALA A 87 15.12 29.47 -3.94
N ALA A 88 15.61 29.92 -2.78
CA ALA A 88 16.91 30.58 -2.66
C ALA A 88 18.08 29.63 -2.99
N ALA A 89 18.00 28.37 -2.53
CA ALA A 89 19.01 27.36 -2.85
C ALA A 89 19.06 27.04 -4.35
N ALA A 90 17.90 26.92 -5.01
CA ALA A 90 17.83 26.71 -6.45
C ALA A 90 18.38 27.91 -7.25
N ALA A 91 18.09 29.13 -6.81
CA ALA A 91 18.64 30.34 -7.42
C ALA A 91 20.18 30.39 -7.30
N LEU A 92 20.73 30.04 -6.13
CA LEU A 92 22.18 29.94 -5.92
C LEU A 92 22.80 28.84 -6.79
N ALA A 93 22.16 27.67 -6.91
CA ALA A 93 22.63 26.59 -7.76
C ALA A 93 22.68 26.99 -9.24
N LEU A 94 21.66 27.72 -9.72
CA LEU A 94 21.66 28.28 -11.08
C LEU A 94 22.74 29.35 -11.26
N LEU A 95 22.97 30.20 -10.26
CA LEU A 95 23.99 31.24 -10.30
C LEU A 95 25.42 30.65 -10.31
N LEU A 96 25.67 29.61 -9.50
CA LEU A 96 26.92 28.85 -9.52
C LEU A 96 27.09 28.06 -10.83
N GLY A 97 26.04 27.42 -11.33
CA GLY A 97 26.07 26.71 -12.60
C GLY A 97 26.43 27.63 -13.77
N VAL A 98 25.86 28.84 -13.82
CA VAL A 98 26.16 29.84 -14.85
C VAL A 98 27.57 30.42 -14.70
N SER A 99 28.06 30.62 -13.48
CA SER A 99 29.42 31.15 -13.26
C SER A 99 30.51 30.14 -13.62
N LEU A 100 30.31 28.85 -13.30
CA LEU A 100 31.19 27.76 -13.70
C LEU A 100 31.21 27.56 -15.22
N PHE A 101 30.06 27.72 -15.89
CA PHE A 101 29.97 27.59 -17.34
C PHE A 101 30.66 28.74 -18.11
N ARG A 102 30.74 29.95 -17.53
CA ARG A 102 31.41 31.10 -18.15
C ARG A 102 32.88 31.28 -17.74
N GLY A 103 33.34 30.63 -16.67
CA GLY A 103 34.64 30.92 -16.04
C GLY A 103 35.65 29.77 -15.95
N GLY A 104 35.33 28.54 -16.37
CA GLY A 104 36.26 27.40 -16.28
C GLY A 104 37.08 27.17 -17.56
N PRO A 105 38.41 27.02 -17.49
CA PRO A 105 39.20 26.49 -18.60
C PRO A 105 38.82 25.02 -18.83
N ALA A 106 38.74 24.61 -20.10
CA ALA A 106 38.36 23.26 -20.50
C ALA A 106 39.23 22.18 -19.81
N PRO A 107 38.65 21.25 -19.02
CA PRO A 107 39.35 20.03 -18.67
C PRO A 107 39.34 19.10 -19.89
N ALA A 108 40.54 18.77 -20.34
CA ALA A 108 40.80 17.79 -21.37
C ALA A 108 40.18 16.42 -21.03
N THR A 109 39.56 15.80 -22.04
CA THR A 109 39.52 14.35 -22.32
C THR A 109 39.41 13.40 -21.12
N LYS A 110 38.25 12.76 -20.99
CA LYS A 110 38.08 11.31 -21.14
C LYS A 110 36.59 10.97 -21.14
N ALA A 111 36.08 10.58 -22.31
CA ALA A 111 34.78 9.92 -22.44
C ALA A 111 34.94 8.43 -22.08
N PRO A 112 33.99 7.84 -21.35
CA PRO A 112 33.56 6.48 -21.60
C PRO A 112 32.27 6.53 -22.40
N ALA A 113 32.35 6.00 -23.62
CA ALA A 113 31.20 5.70 -24.45
C ALA A 113 30.31 4.68 -23.73
N LEU A 114 29.06 5.05 -23.47
CA LEU A 114 28.02 4.09 -23.12
C LEU A 114 27.18 3.89 -24.38
N ALA A 115 27.47 2.76 -25.01
CA ALA A 115 26.88 2.32 -26.27
C ALA A 115 25.37 2.09 -26.10
N LEU A 116 24.61 2.70 -27.01
CA LEU A 116 23.29 2.24 -27.41
C LEU A 116 23.43 0.91 -28.15
N ALA A 117 22.89 -0.17 -27.60
CA ALA A 117 22.57 -1.39 -28.33
C ALA A 117 21.29 -2.02 -27.75
N HIS A 118 20.19 -1.91 -28.52
CA HIS A 118 19.08 -2.86 -28.53
C HIS A 118 19.55 -4.18 -29.22
N PRO A 119 18.69 -5.17 -29.53
CA PRO A 119 18.20 -6.28 -28.69
C PRO A 119 18.43 -7.66 -29.35
N GLU A 120 18.72 -8.74 -28.62
CA GLU A 120 18.54 -10.14 -29.11
C GLU A 120 17.94 -10.95 -27.95
N GLU A 121 16.65 -11.26 -27.96
CA GLU A 121 15.99 -12.43 -28.58
C GLU A 121 16.45 -13.78 -28.01
N SER A 122 15.62 -14.34 -27.13
CA SER A 122 15.49 -15.79 -26.92
C SER A 122 14.08 -16.02 -26.39
N ALA A 123 13.17 -16.37 -27.32
CA ALA A 123 11.84 -16.82 -27.01
C ALA A 123 11.91 -18.23 -26.43
N GLU A 124 11.36 -18.43 -25.22
CA GLU A 124 10.77 -19.71 -24.82
C GLU A 124 9.78 -19.48 -23.66
N THR A 125 8.55 -19.96 -23.88
CA THR A 125 7.42 -20.08 -22.94
C THR A 125 6.85 -18.79 -22.34
N ALA A 126 6.01 -18.12 -23.14
CA ALA A 126 4.90 -17.31 -22.64
C ALA A 126 3.83 -18.23 -22.02
N GLU A 127 4.01 -18.60 -20.76
CA GLU A 127 2.90 -18.96 -19.87
C GLU A 127 2.81 -17.90 -18.79
N ASP A 128 1.79 -17.04 -18.89
CA ASP A 128 1.24 -16.13 -17.88
C ASP A 128 2.02 -16.04 -16.55
N ASP A 129 3.21 -15.43 -16.60
CA ASP A 129 3.98 -15.05 -15.44
C ASP A 129 3.42 -13.73 -14.89
N TRP A 130 2.22 -13.80 -14.31
CA TRP A 130 1.69 -12.76 -13.42
C TRP A 130 2.41 -12.82 -12.06
N THR A 131 3.74 -12.94 -12.07
CA THR A 131 4.52 -12.66 -10.88
C THR A 131 4.34 -11.17 -10.59
N ASP A 132 3.69 -10.88 -9.46
CA ASP A 132 3.46 -9.52 -9.00
C ASP A 132 4.83 -8.82 -8.94
N PRO A 133 5.07 -7.76 -9.73
CA PRO A 133 6.37 -7.07 -9.76
C PRO A 133 6.74 -6.46 -8.41
N LEU A 134 5.82 -6.47 -7.43
CA LEU A 134 6.00 -5.96 -6.08
C LEU A 134 6.24 -7.05 -5.03
N GLU A 135 6.20 -8.34 -5.38
CA GLU A 135 6.41 -9.45 -4.41
C GLU A 135 7.80 -9.39 -3.77
N ASP A 136 8.82 -9.05 -4.58
CA ASP A 136 10.20 -8.89 -4.12
C ASP A 136 10.35 -7.67 -3.19
N GLU A 137 9.72 -6.55 -3.54
CA GLU A 137 9.72 -5.33 -2.72
C GLU A 137 8.99 -5.56 -1.38
N PHE A 138 7.91 -6.35 -1.39
CA PHE A 138 7.15 -6.69 -0.18
C PHE A 138 7.93 -7.63 0.74
N THR A 139 8.65 -8.59 0.16
CA THR A 139 9.53 -9.52 0.90
C THR A 139 10.70 -8.77 1.54
N GLU A 140 11.28 -7.78 0.83
CA GLU A 140 12.32 -6.91 1.39
C GLU A 140 11.77 -6.07 2.55
N LEU A 141 10.58 -5.49 2.41
CA LEU A 141 9.91 -4.74 3.48
C LEU A 141 9.60 -5.61 4.70
N GLU A 142 9.14 -6.85 4.51
CA GLU A 142 8.90 -7.78 5.61
C GLU A 142 10.20 -8.12 6.34
N SER A 143 11.30 -8.34 5.60
CA SER A 143 12.62 -8.58 6.18
C SER A 143 13.13 -7.37 6.98
N LEU A 144 12.89 -6.15 6.48
CA LEU A 144 13.27 -4.91 7.15
C LEU A 144 12.45 -4.71 8.44
N LEU A 145 11.15 -5.01 8.40
CA LEU A 145 10.26 -4.89 9.54
C LEU A 145 10.61 -5.93 10.62
N LEU A 146 10.96 -7.16 10.22
CA LEU A 146 11.46 -8.18 11.14
C LEU A 146 12.78 -7.75 11.78
N ALA A 147 13.72 -7.21 11.00
CA ALA A 147 14.99 -6.70 11.51
C ALA A 147 14.80 -5.54 12.51
N ILE A 148 13.84 -4.65 12.27
CA ILE A 148 13.49 -3.56 13.22
C ILE A 148 12.78 -4.12 14.46
N SER A 149 12.00 -5.19 14.34
CA SER A 149 11.28 -5.78 15.46
C SER A 149 12.15 -6.60 16.41
N ASP A 150 13.26 -7.15 15.91
CA ASP A 150 14.27 -7.86 16.70
C ASP A 150 15.30 -6.91 17.33
N ASP A 151 15.33 -5.64 16.92
CA ASP A 151 16.13 -4.62 17.58
C ASP A 151 15.35 -4.09 18.81
N PRO A 152 15.76 -4.41 20.05
CA PRO A 152 15.14 -3.80 21.22
C PRO A 152 15.40 -2.30 21.09
N PHE A 153 14.34 -1.49 20.95
CA PHE A 153 14.44 -0.03 20.98
C PHE A 153 15.27 0.39 22.21
N GLU A 154 16.58 0.59 22.04
CA GLU A 154 17.39 1.36 22.97
C GLU A 154 16.87 2.79 22.82
N TYR A 155 15.89 3.12 23.66
CA TYR A 155 15.56 4.50 23.96
C TYR A 155 16.87 5.14 24.42
N ILE A 156 17.46 5.95 23.54
CA ILE A 156 18.51 6.88 23.91
C ILE A 156 17.84 7.84 24.90
N ASP A 157 18.05 7.59 26.19
CA ASP A 157 17.75 8.54 27.27
C ASP A 157 18.49 9.84 26.95
N LEU A 158 17.73 10.89 26.67
CA LEU A 158 18.17 12.29 26.54
C LEU A 158 17.75 13.06 27.79
#